data_AF-A0A7S4QC07-F1
#
_entry.id   AF-A0A7S4QC07-F1
#
_cell.length_a   1.000
_cell.length_b   1.000
_cell.length_c   1.000
_cell.angle_alpha   90.00
_cell.angle_beta   90.00
_cell.angle_gamma   90.00
#
_symmetry.space_group_name_H-M   'P 1'
#
loop_
_entity.id
_entity.type
_entity.pdbx_description
1 polymer ?
#
loop_
_entity_poly.entity_id
_entity_poly.type
_entity_poly.pdbx_seq_one_letter_code
_entity_poly.pdbx_strand_id
1 'polypeptide(L)'
;MTLAGTDRHQQLMWLMRLIVHRCSSGGSQSSGHLREVAEAFKGSEEEQAHTVERVGLQLMDAVVDFRGHLVKIVDSQKDLAVKALAAEMCARLDHGGAGDVEHFRQRFILDVGDALGLNQAHVQSARLDEAAQARFPPLTTSELLQAKARFLELFSVESVLDAFVSEVRSGPDGPAAHGSIASAFSQWAAERVLHEYSACQLEAHARAELDGELALALLETLFLGQPGCTASEASRGKEWIRAILGPSERPEEAPA
;
A
#
# COMPACT_ATOMS: atom_id res chain seq x y z
N MET A 1 25.49 -16.87 12.13
CA MET A 1 24.46 -17.89 11.87
C MET A 1 24.26 -17.89 10.37
N THR A 2 24.65 -18.94 9.66
CA THR A 2 24.64 -18.92 8.18
C THR A 2 23.20 -18.99 7.67
N LEU A 3 22.76 -17.97 6.93
CA LEU A 3 21.41 -17.91 6.32
C LEU A 3 21.19 -18.95 5.22
N ALA A 4 22.25 -19.62 4.73
CA ALA A 4 22.19 -20.57 3.64
C ALA A 4 21.14 -21.68 3.90
N GLY A 5 20.22 -21.85 2.94
CA GLY A 5 19.17 -22.87 3.00
C GLY A 5 17.90 -22.46 3.74
N THR A 6 17.85 -21.29 4.38
CA THR A 6 16.63 -20.75 4.99
C THR A 6 15.67 -20.16 3.96
N ASP A 7 14.38 -20.06 4.29
CA ASP A 7 13.37 -19.40 3.44
C ASP A 7 13.74 -17.93 3.17
N ARG A 8 14.26 -17.25 4.20
CA ARG A 8 14.78 -15.88 4.08
C ARG A 8 15.88 -15.77 3.03
N HIS A 9 16.81 -16.72 2.99
CA HIS A 9 17.86 -16.74 1.96
C HIS A 9 17.29 -16.96 0.56
N GLN A 10 16.31 -17.84 0.40
CA GLN A 10 15.65 -18.05 -0.89
C GLN A 10 14.93 -16.79 -1.39
N GLN A 11 14.21 -16.09 -0.50
CA GLN A 11 13.55 -14.81 -0.81
C GLN A 11 14.56 -13.75 -1.25
N LEU A 12 15.66 -13.57 -0.51
CA LEU A 12 16.70 -12.60 -0.86
C LEU A 12 17.38 -12.93 -2.19
N MET A 13 17.62 -14.21 -2.47
CA MET A 13 18.16 -14.66 -3.76
C MET A 13 17.19 -14.39 -4.92
N TRP A 14 15.89 -14.56 -4.70
CA TRP A 14 14.88 -14.21 -5.68
C TRP A 14 14.84 -12.70 -5.95
N LEU A 15 14.85 -11.88 -4.90
CA LEU A 15 14.89 -10.42 -5.04
C LEU A 15 16.16 -9.95 -5.75
N MET A 16 17.33 -10.51 -5.44
CA MET A 16 18.56 -10.22 -6.18
C MET A 16 18.45 -10.51 -7.67
N ARG A 17 17.86 -11.65 -8.05
CA ARG A 17 17.63 -11.99 -9.47
C ARG A 17 16.70 -10.99 -10.14
N LEU A 18 15.62 -10.58 -9.46
CA LEU A 18 14.71 -9.56 -9.93
C LEU A 18 15.41 -8.23 -10.14
N ILE A 19 16.21 -7.77 -9.16
CA ILE A 19 16.96 -6.52 -9.22
C ILE A 19 17.86 -6.50 -10.45
N VAL A 20 18.67 -7.54 -10.62
CA VAL A 20 19.57 -7.67 -11.79
C VAL A 20 18.77 -7.68 -13.09
N HIS A 21 17.69 -8.45 -13.16
CA HIS A 21 16.86 -8.54 -14.36
C HIS A 21 16.24 -7.20 -14.75
N ARG A 22 15.56 -6.53 -13.81
CA ARG A 22 14.92 -5.22 -14.04
C ARG A 22 15.96 -4.14 -14.37
N CYS A 23 17.09 -4.13 -13.69
CA CYS A 23 18.14 -3.14 -13.93
C CYS A 23 18.95 -3.38 -15.21
N SER A 24 19.00 -4.62 -15.72
CA SER A 24 19.68 -4.93 -16.98
C SER A 24 18.99 -4.32 -18.20
N SER A 25 17.70 -3.98 -18.10
CA SER A 25 16.92 -3.36 -19.17
C SER A 25 17.16 -1.84 -19.32
N GLY A 26 18.00 -1.23 -18.48
CA GLY A 26 18.47 0.14 -18.66
C GLY A 26 17.48 1.24 -18.26
N GLY A 27 16.61 1.01 -17.27
CA GLY A 27 15.74 2.05 -16.73
C GLY A 27 16.54 3.23 -16.14
N SER A 28 15.96 4.44 -16.15
CA SER A 28 16.62 5.66 -15.68
C SER A 28 17.10 5.59 -14.22
N GLN A 29 16.46 4.77 -13.38
CA GLN A 29 16.84 4.54 -11.98
C GLN A 29 17.69 3.28 -11.75
N SER A 30 17.90 2.44 -12.77
CA SER A 30 18.55 1.14 -12.63
C SER A 30 19.98 1.22 -12.09
N SER A 31 20.74 2.24 -12.50
CA SER A 31 22.10 2.45 -12.01
C SER A 31 22.16 2.85 -10.53
N GLY A 32 21.13 3.56 -10.04
CA GLY A 32 21.00 3.95 -8.62
C GLY A 32 20.75 2.74 -7.74
N HIS A 33 19.76 1.92 -8.10
CA HIS A 33 19.44 0.69 -7.37
C HIS A 33 20.60 -0.31 -7.34
N LEU A 34 21.28 -0.52 -8.47
CA LEU A 34 22.45 -1.41 -8.51
C LEU A 34 23.61 -0.89 -7.65
N ARG A 35 23.85 0.42 -7.65
CA ARG A 35 24.87 1.04 -6.80
C ARG A 35 24.54 0.87 -5.33
N GLU A 36 23.30 1.14 -4.95
CA GLU A 36 22.83 1.03 -3.58
C GLU A 36 22.99 -0.40 -3.04
N VAL A 37 22.58 -1.40 -3.81
CA VAL A 37 22.79 -2.82 -3.45
C VAL A 37 24.28 -3.12 -3.37
N ALA A 38 25.09 -2.71 -4.35
CA ALA A 38 26.53 -2.97 -4.34
C ALA A 38 27.26 -2.34 -3.13
N GLU A 39 26.83 -1.17 -2.67
CA GLU A 39 27.37 -0.54 -1.46
C GLU A 39 26.99 -1.33 -0.20
N ALA A 40 25.74 -1.79 -0.08
CA ALA A 40 25.31 -2.61 1.06
C ALA A 40 26.09 -3.93 1.18
N PHE A 41 26.56 -4.51 0.07
CA PHE A 41 27.44 -5.70 0.08
C PHE A 41 28.83 -5.46 0.67
N LYS A 42 29.19 -4.21 1.00
CA LYS A 42 30.38 -3.88 1.80
C LYS A 42 30.09 -3.87 3.31
N GLY A 43 28.81 -3.88 3.69
CA GLY A 43 28.33 -3.83 5.07
C GLY A 43 28.06 -5.22 5.69
N SER A 44 27.26 -5.23 6.76
CA SER A 44 26.88 -6.46 7.47
C SER A 44 25.87 -7.32 6.70
N GLU A 45 25.73 -8.60 7.05
CA GLU A 45 24.71 -9.49 6.44
C GLU A 45 23.28 -8.95 6.63
N GLU A 46 23.02 -8.26 7.74
CA GLU A 46 21.72 -7.64 8.04
C GLU A 46 21.46 -6.43 7.14
N GLU A 47 22.46 -5.56 6.95
CA GLU A 47 22.37 -4.41 6.05
C GLU A 47 22.18 -4.85 4.59
N GLN A 48 22.88 -5.92 4.18
CA GLN A 48 22.71 -6.55 2.88
C GLN A 48 21.27 -7.03 2.69
N ALA A 49 20.77 -7.84 3.63
CA ALA A 49 19.42 -8.39 3.56
C ALA A 49 18.37 -7.27 3.47
N HIS A 50 18.48 -6.25 4.32
CA HIS A 50 17.55 -5.12 4.36
C HIS A 50 17.58 -4.31 3.06
N THR A 51 18.77 -4.05 2.52
CA THR A 51 18.92 -3.27 1.27
C THR A 51 18.40 -4.05 0.06
N VAL A 52 18.73 -5.34 -0.05
CA VAL A 52 18.20 -6.21 -1.11
C VAL A 52 16.69 -6.28 -1.05
N GLU A 53 16.13 -6.45 0.16
CA GLU A 53 14.69 -6.50 0.34
C GLU A 53 14.03 -5.20 -0.10
N ARG A 54 14.48 -4.06 0.43
CA ARG A 54 13.94 -2.75 0.08
C ARG A 54 14.03 -2.44 -1.41
N VAL A 55 15.21 -2.61 -2.03
CA VAL A 55 15.40 -2.30 -3.47
C VAL A 55 14.61 -3.26 -4.35
N GLY A 56 14.55 -4.54 -3.99
CA GLY A 56 13.76 -5.53 -4.72
C GLY A 56 12.26 -5.22 -4.68
N LEU A 57 11.75 -4.86 -3.49
CA LEU A 57 10.36 -4.42 -3.32
C LEU A 57 10.09 -3.14 -4.14
N GLN A 58 10.98 -2.14 -4.11
CA GLN A 58 10.85 -0.92 -4.92
C GLN A 58 10.77 -1.20 -6.43
N LEU A 59 11.53 -2.17 -6.94
CA LEU A 59 11.52 -2.54 -8.36
C LEU A 59 10.29 -3.36 -8.77
N MET A 60 9.70 -4.13 -7.84
CA MET A 60 8.36 -4.70 -8.07
C MET A 60 7.30 -3.60 -8.14
N ASP A 61 7.48 -2.59 -7.29
CA ASP A 61 6.63 -1.43 -7.13
C ASP A 61 6.75 -0.39 -8.27
N ALA A 62 7.72 -0.54 -9.18
CA ALA A 62 7.95 0.38 -10.30
C ALA A 62 6.95 0.22 -11.46
N VAL A 63 6.07 -0.79 -11.41
CA VAL A 63 4.96 -0.97 -12.35
C VAL A 63 3.67 -1.07 -11.55
N VAL A 64 3.37 -0.02 -10.82
CA VAL A 64 2.15 0.06 -10.03
C VAL A 64 1.16 0.89 -10.82
N ASP A 65 0.08 0.22 -11.25
CA ASP A 65 -1.05 0.91 -11.86
C ASP A 65 -1.73 1.82 -10.82
N PHE A 66 -2.71 2.60 -11.27
CA PHE A 66 -3.41 3.51 -10.36
C PHE A 66 -4.00 2.78 -9.14
N ARG A 67 -4.55 1.58 -9.34
CA ARG A 67 -5.10 0.76 -8.26
C ARG A 67 -4.04 0.38 -7.24
N GLY A 68 -2.87 -0.06 -7.67
CA GLY A 68 -1.82 -0.44 -6.75
C GLY A 68 -1.26 0.76 -5.96
N HIS A 69 -1.30 1.98 -6.50
CA HIS A 69 -0.96 3.18 -5.72
C HIS A 69 -1.94 3.41 -4.57
N LEU A 70 -3.24 3.22 -4.82
CA LEU A 70 -4.25 3.28 -3.76
C LEU A 70 -4.06 2.18 -2.72
N VAL A 71 -3.72 0.97 -3.14
CA VAL A 71 -3.36 -0.12 -2.21
C VAL A 71 -2.22 0.29 -1.30
N LYS A 72 -1.17 0.94 -1.83
CA LYS A 72 -0.06 1.43 -1.00
C LYS A 72 -0.47 2.49 0.01
N ILE A 73 -1.35 3.42 -0.37
CA ILE A 73 -1.87 4.43 0.56
C ILE A 73 -2.64 3.75 1.69
N VAL A 74 -3.55 2.81 1.35
CA VAL A 74 -4.29 2.02 2.34
C VAL A 74 -3.34 1.24 3.25
N ASP A 75 -2.36 0.54 2.68
CA ASP A 75 -1.37 -0.24 3.43
C ASP A 75 -0.52 0.64 4.36
N SER A 76 -0.17 1.85 3.94
CA SER A 76 0.56 2.82 4.78
C SER A 76 -0.26 3.23 5.99
N GLN A 77 -1.57 3.50 5.81
CA GLN A 77 -2.46 3.83 6.92
C GLN A 77 -2.70 2.63 7.85
N LYS A 78 -2.83 1.41 7.29
CA LYS A 78 -2.89 0.18 8.09
C LYS A 78 -1.63 -0.03 8.91
N ASP A 79 -0.45 0.20 8.33
CA ASP A 79 0.83 0.06 9.04
C ASP A 79 0.97 1.08 10.18
N LEU A 80 0.52 2.32 10.00
CA LEU A 80 0.46 3.32 11.08
C LEU A 80 -0.46 2.86 12.23
N ALA A 81 -1.65 2.35 11.92
CA ALA A 81 -2.58 1.81 12.92
C ALA A 81 -1.99 0.59 13.65
N VAL A 82 -1.34 -0.33 12.92
CA VAL A 82 -0.63 -1.49 13.50
C VAL A 82 0.50 -1.05 14.42
N LYS A 83 1.33 -0.08 14.02
CA LYS A 83 2.43 0.44 14.84
C LYS A 83 1.92 1.07 16.13
N ALA A 84 0.88 1.89 16.05
CA ALA A 84 0.25 2.50 17.22
C ALA A 84 -0.30 1.42 18.17
N LEU A 85 -1.04 0.45 17.64
CA LEU A 85 -1.63 -0.62 18.43
C LEU A 85 -0.58 -1.55 19.06
N ALA A 86 0.47 -1.91 18.32
CA ALA A 86 1.57 -2.71 18.83
C ALA A 86 2.28 -2.00 19.99
N ALA A 87 2.51 -0.69 19.88
CA ALA A 87 3.08 0.11 20.97
C ALA A 87 2.15 0.17 22.19
N GLU A 88 0.84 0.42 21.99
CA GLU A 88 -0.17 0.42 23.07
C GLU A 88 -0.19 -0.92 23.82
N MET A 89 -0.17 -2.05 23.10
CA MET A 89 -0.20 -3.38 23.70
C MET A 89 1.12 -3.75 24.39
N CYS A 90 2.26 -3.44 23.77
CA CYS A 90 3.58 -3.72 24.35
C CYS A 90 3.76 -2.97 25.67
N ALA A 91 3.31 -1.71 25.76
CA ALA A 91 3.33 -0.93 26.98
C ALA A 91 2.48 -1.55 28.11
N ARG A 92 1.37 -2.22 27.79
CA ARG A 92 0.52 -2.91 28.77
C ARG A 92 1.16 -4.20 29.31
N LEU A 93 2.08 -4.80 28.57
CA LEU A 93 2.78 -6.02 28.95
C LEU A 93 4.01 -5.75 29.82
N ASP A 94 4.31 -4.49 30.15
CA ASP A 94 5.53 -4.07 30.87
C ASP A 94 6.84 -4.44 30.13
N HIS A 95 6.76 -4.55 28.80
CA HIS A 95 7.91 -4.76 27.92
C HIS A 95 8.32 -3.40 27.34
N GLY A 96 9.19 -2.66 28.05
CA GLY A 96 9.48 -1.25 27.77
C GLY A 96 10.64 -0.96 26.82
N GLY A 97 11.36 -1.98 26.32
CA GLY A 97 12.49 -1.76 25.42
C GLY A 97 12.04 -1.41 23.99
N ALA A 98 12.73 -0.47 23.31
CA ALA A 98 12.43 -0.15 21.90
C ALA A 98 12.57 -1.38 20.97
N GLY A 99 13.53 -2.28 21.24
CA GLY A 99 13.65 -3.56 20.54
C GLY A 99 12.51 -4.54 20.84
N ASP A 100 11.83 -4.38 21.98
CA ASP A 100 10.71 -5.23 22.37
C ASP A 100 9.47 -4.85 21.55
N VAL A 101 9.29 -3.55 21.28
CA VAL A 101 8.17 -3.05 20.48
C VAL A 101 8.25 -3.56 19.04
N GLU A 102 9.43 -3.59 18.42
CA GLU A 102 9.55 -4.05 17.03
C GLU A 102 9.33 -5.56 16.92
N HIS A 103 9.94 -6.37 17.77
CA HIS A 103 9.67 -7.82 17.79
C HIS A 103 8.21 -8.12 18.16
N PHE A 104 7.62 -7.35 19.09
CA PHE A 104 6.20 -7.49 19.40
C PHE A 104 5.34 -7.12 18.19
N ARG A 105 5.70 -6.07 17.43
CA ARG A 105 5.00 -5.68 16.19
C ARG A 105 5.04 -6.81 15.15
N GLN A 106 6.20 -7.45 14.96
CA GLN A 106 6.30 -8.60 14.04
C GLN A 106 5.41 -9.75 14.50
N ARG A 107 5.45 -10.11 15.79
CA ARG A 107 4.53 -11.10 16.37
C ARG A 107 3.07 -10.71 16.14
N PHE A 108 2.73 -9.45 16.39
CA PHE A 108 1.38 -8.92 16.26
C PHE A 108 0.89 -9.02 14.81
N ILE A 109 1.69 -8.58 13.82
CA ILE A 109 1.39 -8.70 12.38
C ILE A 109 1.12 -10.16 12.00
N LEU A 110 1.90 -11.10 12.53
CA LEU A 110 1.68 -12.52 12.28
C LEU A 110 0.32 -13.00 12.79
N ASP A 111 -0.11 -12.51 13.95
CA ASP A 111 -1.35 -12.94 14.61
C ASP A 111 -2.61 -12.30 14.00
N VAL A 112 -2.55 -11.03 13.60
CA VAL A 112 -3.74 -10.29 13.10
C VAL A 112 -3.76 -10.10 11.58
N GLY A 113 -2.65 -10.40 10.89
CA GLY A 113 -2.40 -10.00 9.51
C GLY A 113 -3.50 -10.39 8.54
N ASP A 114 -3.86 -11.68 8.53
CA ASP A 114 -4.89 -12.18 7.62
C ASP A 114 -6.29 -11.65 7.99
N ALA A 115 -6.60 -11.52 9.28
CA ALA A 115 -7.89 -11.06 9.76
C ALA A 115 -8.16 -9.57 9.49
N LEU A 116 -7.11 -8.76 9.40
CA LEU A 116 -7.18 -7.33 9.09
C LEU A 116 -6.90 -7.03 7.60
N GLY A 117 -6.58 -8.06 6.81
CA GLY A 117 -6.17 -7.90 5.42
C GLY A 117 -4.93 -7.02 5.28
N LEU A 118 -3.92 -7.25 6.13
CA LEU A 118 -2.63 -6.56 6.02
C LEU A 118 -1.89 -7.02 4.76
N ASN A 119 -0.90 -6.22 4.35
CA ASN A 119 -0.03 -6.55 3.23
C ASN A 119 0.65 -7.91 3.47
N GLN A 120 0.46 -8.84 2.53
CA GLN A 120 0.95 -10.21 2.65
C GLN A 120 2.48 -10.29 2.69
N ALA A 121 3.20 -9.35 2.07
CA ALA A 121 4.66 -9.28 2.18
C ALA A 121 5.09 -8.97 3.62
N HIS A 122 4.36 -8.09 4.33
CA HIS A 122 4.61 -7.82 5.75
C HIS A 122 4.30 -9.05 6.61
N VAL A 123 3.21 -9.78 6.32
CA VAL A 123 2.89 -11.03 7.01
C VAL A 123 3.97 -12.09 6.80
N GLN A 124 4.47 -12.26 5.57
CA GLN A 124 5.59 -13.18 5.31
C GLN A 124 6.87 -12.73 6.02
N SER A 125 7.20 -11.44 5.99
CA SER A 125 8.37 -10.90 6.70
C SER A 125 8.29 -11.18 8.21
N ALA A 126 7.12 -10.97 8.81
CA ALA A 126 6.86 -11.28 10.22
C ALA A 126 7.03 -12.78 10.56
N ARG A 127 6.67 -13.69 9.64
CA ARG A 127 6.91 -15.15 9.82
C ARG A 127 8.38 -15.52 9.88
N LEU A 128 9.25 -14.69 9.32
CA LEU A 128 10.70 -14.91 9.30
C LEU A 128 11.40 -14.32 10.54
N ASP A 129 10.69 -13.61 11.41
CA ASP A 129 11.23 -13.15 12.70
C ASP A 129 11.06 -14.24 13.77
N GLU A 130 12.07 -15.12 13.84
CA GLU A 130 12.13 -16.20 14.85
C GLU A 130 12.24 -15.64 16.28
N ALA A 131 12.90 -14.49 16.47
CA ALA A 131 13.08 -13.87 17.77
C ALA A 131 11.75 -13.35 18.33
N ALA A 132 10.93 -12.72 17.49
CA ALA A 132 9.57 -12.33 17.84
C ALA A 132 8.72 -13.53 18.26
N GLN A 133 8.77 -14.63 17.51
CA GLN A 133 7.98 -15.83 17.79
C GLN A 133 8.41 -16.56 19.06
N ALA A 134 9.72 -16.62 19.35
CA ALA A 134 10.23 -17.23 20.56
C ALA A 134 9.93 -16.40 21.82
N ARG A 135 9.91 -15.06 21.67
CA ARG A 135 9.77 -14.13 22.80
C ARG A 135 8.33 -13.85 23.19
N PHE A 136 7.44 -13.72 22.21
CA PHE A 136 6.05 -13.33 22.44
C PHE A 136 5.09 -14.47 22.07
N PRO A 137 4.23 -14.90 23.01
CA PRO A 137 3.25 -15.93 22.71
C PRO A 137 2.19 -15.41 21.71
N PRO A 138 1.52 -16.31 20.98
CA PRO A 138 0.35 -15.94 20.17
C PRO A 138 -0.72 -15.22 20.98
N LEU A 139 -1.36 -14.21 20.38
CA LEU A 139 -2.56 -13.61 20.96
C LEU A 139 -3.68 -14.64 21.14
N THR A 140 -4.36 -14.58 22.28
CA THR A 140 -5.58 -15.34 22.53
C THR A 140 -6.72 -14.83 21.66
N THR A 141 -7.78 -15.64 21.48
CA THR A 141 -8.98 -15.23 20.72
C THR A 141 -9.59 -13.93 21.26
N SER A 142 -9.60 -13.75 22.59
CA SER A 142 -10.12 -12.52 23.21
C SER A 142 -9.24 -11.31 22.86
N GLU A 143 -7.92 -11.46 22.90
CA GLU A 143 -6.99 -10.39 22.55
C GLU A 143 -7.06 -10.05 21.06
N LEU A 144 -7.20 -11.05 20.18
CA LEU A 144 -7.41 -10.84 18.74
C LEU A 144 -8.67 -10.02 18.45
N LEU A 145 -9.78 -10.31 19.12
CA LEU A 145 -11.03 -9.56 18.96
C LEU A 145 -10.89 -8.12 19.46
N GLN A 146 -10.23 -7.91 20.60
CA GLN A 146 -9.96 -6.58 21.14
C GLN A 146 -9.02 -5.78 20.22
N ALA A 147 -7.95 -6.42 19.74
CA ALA A 147 -7.01 -5.83 18.80
C ALA A 147 -7.71 -5.42 17.49
N LYS A 148 -8.60 -6.27 16.97
CA LYS A 148 -9.39 -5.94 15.78
C LYS A 148 -10.31 -4.74 16.01
N ALA A 149 -11.03 -4.71 17.13
CA ALA A 149 -11.89 -3.56 17.47
C ALA A 149 -11.07 -2.28 17.58
N ARG A 150 -9.95 -2.33 18.31
CA ARG A 150 -9.06 -1.17 18.49
C ARG A 150 -8.40 -0.73 17.18
N PHE A 151 -8.04 -1.66 16.31
CA PHE A 151 -7.51 -1.36 14.99
C PHE A 151 -8.52 -0.58 14.14
N LEU A 152 -9.80 -0.95 14.17
CA LEU A 152 -10.86 -0.22 13.46
C LEU A 152 -11.08 1.20 13.99
N GLU A 153 -10.78 1.45 15.27
CA GLU A 153 -10.80 2.80 15.85
C GLU A 153 -9.59 3.64 15.41
N LEU A 154 -8.43 3.00 15.21
CA LEU A 154 -7.19 3.66 14.81
C LEU A 154 -7.08 3.87 13.30
N PHE A 155 -7.67 2.96 12.51
CA PHE A 155 -7.68 3.04 11.06
C PHE A 155 -8.74 4.04 10.60
N SER A 156 -8.30 5.19 10.10
CA SER A 156 -9.19 6.23 9.60
C SER A 156 -9.31 6.18 8.07
N VAL A 157 -10.53 5.91 7.59
CA VAL A 157 -10.85 6.02 6.15
C VAL A 157 -10.67 7.46 5.67
N GLU A 158 -11.02 8.46 6.49
CA GLU A 158 -10.81 9.88 6.16
C GLU A 158 -9.33 10.17 5.90
N SER A 159 -8.42 9.62 6.72
CA SER A 159 -6.98 9.79 6.51
C SER A 159 -6.47 9.11 5.24
N VAL A 160 -7.08 7.99 4.82
CA VAL A 160 -6.78 7.36 3.51
C VAL A 160 -7.20 8.29 2.37
N LEU A 161 -8.41 8.86 2.45
CA LEU A 161 -8.95 9.76 1.43
C LEU A 161 -8.11 11.04 1.35
N ASP A 162 -7.78 11.65 2.49
CA ASP A 162 -6.95 12.85 2.54
C ASP A 162 -5.55 12.61 1.96
N ALA A 163 -4.92 11.48 2.31
CA ALA A 163 -3.64 11.09 1.73
C ALA A 163 -3.72 10.93 0.21
N PHE A 164 -4.77 10.26 -0.29
CA PHE A 164 -5.00 10.10 -1.72
C PHE A 164 -5.21 11.45 -2.44
N VAL A 165 -6.10 12.29 -1.93
CA VAL A 165 -6.37 13.63 -2.49
C VAL A 165 -5.09 14.47 -2.51
N SER A 166 -4.34 14.46 -1.40
CA SER A 166 -3.08 15.19 -1.27
C SER A 166 -2.04 14.73 -2.30
N GLU A 167 -1.86 13.43 -2.48
CA GLU A 167 -0.88 12.88 -3.41
C GLU A 167 -1.24 13.16 -4.88
N VAL A 168 -2.51 13.10 -5.26
CA VAL A 168 -2.94 13.48 -6.63
C VAL A 168 -2.72 14.97 -6.88
N ARG A 169 -3.03 15.82 -5.88
CA ARG A 169 -2.87 17.28 -5.96
C ARG A 169 -1.42 17.75 -5.96
N SER A 170 -0.51 17.00 -5.34
CA SER A 170 0.90 17.35 -5.24
C SER A 170 1.60 17.42 -6.61
N GLY A 171 0.97 16.88 -7.66
CA GLY A 171 1.38 17.07 -9.05
C GLY A 171 2.71 16.40 -9.39
N PRO A 172 3.18 16.56 -10.65
CA PRO A 172 4.39 15.93 -11.16
C PRO A 172 5.60 16.86 -11.01
N ASP A 173 5.49 17.99 -10.32
CA ASP A 173 6.52 19.05 -10.25
C ASP A 173 7.78 18.63 -9.47
N GLY A 174 7.92 17.34 -9.16
CA GLY A 174 9.13 16.73 -8.63
C GLY A 174 9.85 15.84 -9.65
N PRO A 175 11.13 15.52 -9.42
CA PRO A 175 11.91 14.60 -10.27
C PRO A 175 11.34 13.16 -10.36
N ALA A 176 10.24 12.86 -9.64
CA ALA A 176 9.52 11.60 -9.61
C ALA A 176 8.24 11.59 -10.49
N ALA A 177 8.18 12.43 -11.53
CA ALA A 177 7.00 12.58 -12.39
C ALA A 177 6.52 11.26 -13.04
N HIS A 178 7.44 10.32 -13.32
CA HIS A 178 7.11 9.00 -13.86
C HIS A 178 6.82 8.00 -12.75
N GLY A 179 5.60 7.47 -12.72
CA GLY A 179 5.16 6.53 -11.67
C GLY A 179 4.64 7.21 -10.41
N SER A 180 4.30 8.51 -10.48
CA SER A 180 3.51 9.16 -9.42
C SER A 180 2.05 8.71 -9.50
N ILE A 181 1.34 8.71 -8.36
CA ILE A 181 -0.10 8.42 -8.36
C ILE A 181 -0.88 9.43 -9.18
N ALA A 182 -0.46 10.70 -9.25
CA ALA A 182 -1.09 11.69 -10.10
C ALA A 182 -0.99 11.31 -11.59
N SER A 183 0.18 10.86 -12.04
CA SER A 183 0.38 10.38 -13.42
C SER A 183 -0.42 9.10 -13.68
N ALA A 184 -0.39 8.14 -12.75
CA ALA A 184 -1.15 6.89 -12.87
C ALA A 184 -2.66 7.15 -12.91
N PHE A 185 -3.16 8.08 -12.08
CA PHE A 185 -4.55 8.53 -12.08
C PHE A 185 -4.92 9.17 -13.43
N SER A 186 -4.12 10.12 -13.93
CA SER A 186 -4.39 10.76 -15.23
C SER A 186 -4.46 9.74 -16.36
N GLN A 187 -3.54 8.77 -16.39
CA GLN A 187 -3.55 7.70 -17.37
C GLN A 187 -4.82 6.83 -17.23
N TRP A 188 -5.11 6.35 -16.02
CA TRP A 188 -6.29 5.54 -15.73
C TRP A 188 -7.60 6.25 -16.10
N ALA A 189 -7.69 7.55 -15.83
CA ALA A 189 -8.84 8.36 -16.15
C ALA A 189 -8.96 8.57 -17.67
N ALA A 190 -7.85 8.84 -18.37
CA ALA A 190 -7.85 9.00 -19.83
C ALA A 190 -8.28 7.73 -20.57
N GLU A 191 -8.00 6.55 -20.00
CA GLU A 191 -8.47 5.25 -20.54
C GLU A 191 -9.99 5.03 -20.37
N ARG A 192 -10.63 5.76 -19.45
CA ARG A 192 -12.06 5.58 -19.09
C ARG A 192 -12.97 6.70 -19.59
N VAL A 193 -12.46 7.93 -19.67
CA VAL A 193 -13.24 9.06 -20.18
C VAL A 193 -13.40 8.92 -21.69
N LEU A 194 -14.64 8.71 -22.13
CA LEU A 194 -15.00 8.63 -23.54
C LEU A 194 -14.74 9.98 -24.23
N HIS A 195 -13.60 10.09 -24.95
CA HIS A 195 -13.23 11.02 -26.04
C HIS A 195 -13.48 12.54 -25.93
N GLU A 196 -14.22 13.06 -24.94
CA GLU A 196 -14.64 14.47 -24.86
C GLU A 196 -13.60 15.38 -24.18
N TYR A 197 -12.73 14.82 -23.33
CA TYR A 197 -11.72 15.60 -22.62
C TYR A 197 -10.31 15.26 -23.11
N SER A 198 -9.50 16.29 -23.38
CA SER A 198 -8.07 16.08 -23.59
C SER A 198 -7.40 15.64 -22.28
N ALA A 199 -6.39 14.76 -22.34
CA ALA A 199 -5.70 14.25 -21.15
C ALA A 199 -5.19 15.38 -20.22
N CYS A 200 -4.72 16.49 -20.80
CA CYS A 200 -4.26 17.66 -20.04
C CYS A 200 -5.38 18.36 -19.27
N GLN A 201 -6.59 18.45 -19.83
CA GLN A 201 -7.75 19.04 -19.15
C GLN A 201 -8.24 18.14 -18.02
N LEU A 202 -8.21 16.83 -18.24
CA LEU A 202 -8.62 15.84 -17.25
C LEU A 202 -7.72 15.88 -16.01
N GLU A 203 -6.41 16.00 -16.19
CA GLU A 203 -5.45 16.13 -15.09
C GLU A 203 -5.66 17.42 -14.29
N ALA A 204 -5.80 18.56 -14.97
CA ALA A 204 -6.04 19.84 -14.32
C ALA A 204 -7.37 19.86 -13.56
N HIS A 205 -8.43 19.31 -14.16
CA HIS A 205 -9.74 19.21 -13.51
C HIS A 205 -9.71 18.25 -12.33
N ALA A 206 -9.13 17.07 -12.47
CA ALA A 206 -9.05 16.13 -11.35
C ALA A 206 -8.28 16.71 -10.17
N ARG A 207 -7.18 17.44 -10.39
CA ARG A 207 -6.48 18.11 -9.28
C ARG A 207 -7.34 19.17 -8.59
N ALA A 208 -8.05 19.98 -9.37
CA ALA A 208 -8.87 21.06 -8.85
C ALA A 208 -10.14 20.56 -8.15
N GLU A 209 -10.70 19.44 -8.60
CA GLU A 209 -12.04 18.99 -8.22
C GLU A 209 -12.07 17.70 -7.40
N LEU A 210 -10.98 16.96 -7.30
CA LEU A 210 -10.91 15.77 -6.44
C LEU A 210 -11.02 16.19 -4.98
N ASP A 211 -12.14 15.86 -4.36
CA ASP A 211 -12.41 16.00 -2.93
C ASP A 211 -12.59 14.62 -2.27
N GLY A 212 -12.92 14.60 -0.98
CA GLY A 212 -13.09 13.35 -0.21
C GLY A 212 -14.25 12.49 -0.71
N GLU A 213 -15.36 13.10 -1.16
CA GLU A 213 -16.53 12.38 -1.65
C GLU A 213 -16.22 11.66 -2.97
N LEU A 214 -15.59 12.36 -3.91
CA LEU A 214 -15.15 11.74 -5.16
C LEU A 214 -14.04 10.71 -4.91
N ALA A 215 -13.08 11.01 -4.04
CA ALA A 215 -12.04 10.07 -3.67
C ALA A 215 -12.64 8.75 -3.18
N LEU A 216 -13.67 8.82 -2.31
CA LEU A 216 -14.38 7.64 -1.84
C LEU A 216 -15.05 6.87 -2.98
N ALA A 217 -15.78 7.55 -3.85
CA ALA A 217 -16.45 6.92 -4.99
C ALA A 217 -15.45 6.21 -5.94
N LEU A 218 -14.26 6.79 -6.15
CA LEU A 218 -13.17 6.17 -6.91
C LEU A 218 -12.65 4.90 -6.23
N LEU A 219 -12.42 4.95 -4.92
CA LEU A 219 -12.00 3.77 -4.15
C LEU A 219 -13.05 2.66 -4.22
N GLU A 220 -14.31 2.99 -3.96
CA GLU A 220 -15.42 2.02 -4.04
C GLU A 220 -15.51 1.41 -5.44
N THR A 221 -15.41 2.21 -6.50
CA THR A 221 -15.44 1.68 -7.87
C THR A 221 -14.26 0.74 -8.15
N LEU A 222 -13.06 1.08 -7.70
CA LEU A 222 -11.87 0.27 -7.95
C LEU A 222 -11.81 -1.02 -7.13
N PHE A 223 -12.35 -1.01 -5.91
CA PHE A 223 -12.25 -2.14 -4.99
C PHE A 223 -13.53 -2.96 -4.87
N LEU A 224 -14.70 -2.33 -5.05
CA LEU A 224 -16.03 -2.95 -4.97
C LEU A 224 -16.71 -3.07 -6.34
N GLY A 225 -16.15 -2.47 -7.39
CA GLY A 225 -16.68 -2.51 -8.75
C GLY A 225 -17.79 -1.49 -9.04
N GLN A 226 -18.29 -0.79 -8.02
CA GLN A 226 -19.33 0.22 -8.14
C GLN A 226 -19.23 1.25 -7.01
N PRO A 227 -19.62 2.52 -7.23
CA PRO A 227 -19.74 3.50 -6.16
C PRO A 227 -20.92 3.15 -5.23
N GLY A 228 -20.76 3.38 -3.95
CA GLY A 228 -21.79 3.22 -2.92
C GLY A 228 -22.77 4.39 -2.87
N CYS A 229 -22.47 5.49 -3.56
CA CYS A 229 -23.29 6.69 -3.56
C CYS A 229 -24.62 6.49 -4.31
N THR A 230 -25.65 7.18 -3.84
CA THR A 230 -26.97 7.23 -4.47
C THR A 230 -26.91 8.00 -5.79
N ALA A 231 -27.88 7.76 -6.70
CA ALA A 231 -27.96 8.49 -7.96
C ALA A 231 -28.03 10.03 -7.77
N SER A 232 -28.61 10.48 -6.65
CA SER A 232 -28.64 11.90 -6.27
C SER A 232 -27.28 12.46 -5.88
N GLU A 233 -26.46 11.68 -5.17
CA GLU A 233 -25.08 12.04 -4.82
C GLU A 233 -24.18 11.99 -6.05
N ALA A 234 -24.36 10.97 -6.91
CA ALA A 234 -23.70 10.86 -8.21
C ALA A 234 -24.04 12.00 -9.17
N SER A 235 -25.17 12.71 -8.99
CA SER A 235 -25.51 13.93 -9.74
C SER A 235 -24.94 15.22 -9.15
N ARG A 236 -24.54 15.21 -7.87
CA ARG A 236 -23.78 16.33 -7.27
C ARG A 236 -22.31 16.29 -7.68
N GLY A 237 -21.80 15.07 -7.92
CA GLY A 237 -20.57 14.83 -8.63
C GLY A 237 -20.70 15.13 -10.12
N LYS A 238 -20.10 16.23 -10.54
CA LYS A 238 -20.01 16.82 -11.89
C LYS A 238 -19.90 15.78 -13.02
N GLU A 239 -20.39 16.13 -14.22
CA GLU A 239 -20.52 15.29 -15.42
C GLU A 239 -19.32 14.37 -15.73
N TRP A 240 -18.10 14.80 -15.42
CA TRP A 240 -16.89 14.00 -15.61
C TRP A 240 -16.80 12.76 -14.71
N ILE A 241 -17.45 12.74 -13.54
CA ILE A 241 -17.54 11.57 -12.66
C ILE A 241 -18.35 10.48 -13.34
N ARG A 242 -19.47 10.83 -13.98
CA ARG A 242 -20.21 9.89 -14.83
C ARG A 242 -19.38 9.43 -16.02
N ALA A 243 -18.56 10.31 -16.60
CA ALA A 243 -17.67 9.95 -17.70
C ALA A 243 -16.58 8.95 -17.29
N ILE A 244 -16.04 9.04 -16.06
CA ILE A 244 -15.02 8.12 -15.55
C ILE A 244 -15.61 6.81 -15.04
N LEU A 245 -16.70 6.87 -14.28
CA LEU A 245 -17.29 5.70 -13.62
C LEU A 245 -18.18 4.89 -14.57
N GLY A 246 -18.52 5.45 -15.74
CA GLY A 246 -19.45 4.86 -16.69
C GLY A 246 -20.91 4.93 -16.21
N PRO A 247 -21.87 4.55 -17.08
CA PRO A 247 -23.24 4.35 -16.64
C PRO A 247 -23.27 3.23 -15.59
N SER A 248 -23.86 3.50 -14.43
CA SER A 248 -24.16 2.46 -13.44
C SER A 248 -25.22 1.56 -14.07
N GLU A 249 -24.79 0.49 -14.73
CA GLU A 249 -25.65 -0.63 -15.11
C GLU A 249 -26.04 -1.33 -13.82
N ARG A 250 -27.00 -0.77 -13.08
CA ARG A 250 -27.71 -1.57 -12.09
C ARG A 250 -28.35 -2.72 -12.87
N PRO A 251 -28.11 -3.98 -12.48
CA PRO A 251 -28.88 -5.07 -13.05
C PRO A 251 -30.35 -4.71 -12.83
N GLU A 252 -31.11 -4.57 -13.92
CA GLU A 252 -32.55 -4.36 -13.84
C GLU A 252 -33.10 -5.38 -12.84
N GLU A 253 -33.69 -4.88 -11.75
CA GLU A 253 -34.38 -5.75 -10.80
C GLU A 253 -35.36 -6.59 -11.61
N ALA A 254 -35.08 -7.89 -11.71
CA ALA A 254 -35.94 -8.81 -12.43
C ALA A 254 -37.36 -8.64 -11.85
N PRO A 255 -38.37 -8.40 -12.71
CA PRO A 255 -39.72 -8.17 -12.22
C PRO A 255 -40.17 -9.36 -11.37
N ALA A 256 -40.61 -9.04 -10.15
CA ALA A 256 -41.11 -9.99 -9.16
C ALA A 256 -42.39 -10.70 -9.62
#